data_AF-A0A212FBW3-F1
#
_entry.id   AF-A0A212FBW3-F1
#
_cell.length_a   1.000
_cell.length_b   1.000
_cell.length_c   1.000
_cell.angle_alpha   90.00
_cell.angle_beta   90.00
_cell.angle_gamma   90.00
#
_symmetry.space_group_name_H-M   'P 1'
#
loop_
_entity.id
_entity.type
_entity.pdbx_description
1 polymer ?
#
loop_
_entity_poly.entity_id
_entity_poly.type
_entity_poly.pdbx_seq_one_letter_code
_entity_poly.pdbx_strand_id
1 'polypeptide(L)'
;MSSLAVFDFDRTIVQDDSDNTIINKLREKKPPPEWEVTNQDWTPYMSDVFEHAYSAGLHPSHILDSIASMRPTPGMQELFRELHERGWHLLVLTDANSVFVDHWLDAHGLKDTVTAVVTNKAFWNNNRLFIEPCMRQGSCALCPTNLCKTLALEQFCEGRSYRRLVYCGDGRNDYCPAKHLPSTSTVYPRSGFPLHTLIKNEPSSVSARVVPWEDAFAILRDLFNDKQK
;
A
#
# COMPACT_ATOMS: atom_id res chain seq x y z
N MET A 1 -11.11 23.18 3.97
CA MET A 1 -9.95 22.34 3.59
C MET A 1 -10.28 20.91 3.94
N SER A 2 -10.19 20.00 2.97
CA SER A 2 -10.37 18.56 3.20
C SER A 2 -9.21 18.01 4.05
N SER A 3 -9.39 16.79 4.57
CA SER A 3 -8.33 16.02 5.21
C SER A 3 -7.88 14.89 4.27
N LEU A 4 -6.65 14.40 4.43
CA LEU A 4 -6.06 13.33 3.62
C LEU A 4 -5.78 12.12 4.50
N ALA A 5 -6.22 10.95 4.06
CA ALA A 5 -5.82 9.66 4.60
C ALA A 5 -5.06 8.89 3.53
N VAL A 6 -3.83 8.48 3.86
CA VAL A 6 -2.94 7.71 3.00
C VAL A 6 -2.85 6.29 3.55
N PHE A 7 -2.98 5.29 2.68
CA PHE A 7 -2.92 3.88 3.05
C PHE A 7 -1.94 3.13 2.16
N ASP A 8 -1.06 2.32 2.75
CA ASP A 8 -0.48 1.18 2.03
C ASP A 8 -1.58 0.14 1.73
N PHE A 9 -1.32 -0.76 0.79
CA PHE A 9 -2.26 -1.80 0.39
C PHE A 9 -1.97 -3.13 1.09
N ASP A 10 -0.86 -3.77 0.75
CA ASP A 10 -0.47 -5.07 1.30
C ASP A 10 -0.29 -4.98 2.82
N ARG A 11 -0.84 -5.97 3.54
CA ARG A 11 -0.82 -6.01 5.01
C ARG A 11 -1.28 -4.72 5.71
N THR A 12 -2.02 -3.86 5.02
CA THR A 12 -2.61 -2.63 5.56
C THR A 12 -4.10 -2.59 5.22
N ILE A 13 -4.47 -2.39 3.95
CA ILE A 13 -5.86 -2.50 3.49
C ILE A 13 -6.30 -3.97 3.48
N VAL A 14 -5.44 -4.85 2.97
CA VAL A 14 -5.64 -6.30 2.97
C VAL A 14 -4.78 -6.97 4.04
N GLN A 15 -5.15 -8.17 4.46
CA GLN A 15 -4.36 -8.93 5.43
C GLN A 15 -3.13 -9.60 4.80
N ASP A 16 -3.24 -9.95 3.53
CA ASP A 16 -2.25 -10.69 2.77
C ASP A 16 -1.25 -9.76 2.09
N ASP A 17 -0.25 -10.36 1.44
CA ASP A 17 0.70 -9.69 0.56
C ASP A 17 0.42 -10.18 -0.87
N SER A 18 0.14 -9.25 -1.77
CA SER A 18 -0.41 -9.51 -3.10
C SER A 18 0.56 -10.28 -4.00
N ASP A 19 1.84 -9.92 -3.98
CA ASP A 19 2.88 -10.64 -4.71
C ASP A 19 3.10 -12.05 -4.14
N ASN A 20 3.19 -12.20 -2.81
CA ASN A 20 3.28 -13.51 -2.18
C ASN A 20 2.05 -14.38 -2.44
N THR A 21 0.86 -13.78 -2.56
CA THR A 21 -0.36 -14.50 -2.93
C THR A 21 -0.22 -15.15 -4.30
N ILE A 22 0.29 -14.42 -5.29
CA ILE A 22 0.53 -14.97 -6.63
C ILE A 22 1.70 -15.96 -6.64
N ILE A 23 2.80 -15.66 -5.95
CA ILE A 23 3.95 -16.57 -5.84
C ILE A 23 3.53 -17.91 -5.22
N ASN A 24 2.73 -17.90 -4.15
CA ASN A 24 2.23 -19.12 -3.52
C ASN A 24 1.29 -19.88 -4.44
N LYS A 25 0.41 -19.17 -5.17
CA LYS A 25 -0.46 -19.77 -6.18
C LYS A 25 0.35 -20.44 -7.30
N LEU A 26 1.47 -19.84 -7.69
CA LEU A 26 2.38 -20.42 -8.66
C LEU A 26 3.06 -21.67 -8.13
N ARG A 27 3.50 -21.68 -6.87
CA ARG A 27 4.13 -22.85 -6.23
C ARG A 27 3.24 -24.09 -6.27
N GLU A 28 1.91 -23.95 -6.27
CA GLU A 28 0.97 -25.06 -6.46
C GLU A 28 1.11 -25.75 -7.84
N LYS A 29 1.64 -25.02 -8.85
CA LYS A 29 1.84 -25.51 -10.22
C LYS A 29 3.31 -25.75 -10.56
N LYS A 30 4.18 -24.77 -10.32
CA LYS A 30 5.62 -24.79 -10.59
C LYS A 30 6.38 -23.88 -9.61
N PRO A 31 7.60 -24.23 -9.19
CA PRO A 31 8.43 -23.33 -8.38
C PRO A 31 8.66 -21.98 -9.09
N PRO A 32 8.55 -20.85 -8.39
CA PRO A 32 8.86 -19.54 -8.95
C PRO A 32 10.36 -19.42 -9.27
N PRO A 33 10.76 -18.45 -10.12
CA PRO A 33 12.17 -18.14 -10.32
C PRO A 33 12.86 -17.80 -8.99
N GLU A 34 14.16 -18.06 -8.92
CA GLU A 34 14.99 -17.67 -7.78
C GLU A 34 15.13 -16.15 -7.72
N TRP A 35 15.05 -15.59 -6.52
CA TRP A 35 15.29 -14.18 -6.29
C TRP A 35 16.77 -13.93 -6.05
N GLU A 36 17.41 -13.14 -6.92
CA GLU A 36 18.75 -12.64 -6.66
C GLU A 36 18.69 -11.47 -5.68
N VAL A 37 19.11 -11.69 -4.43
CA VAL A 37 19.07 -10.72 -3.32
C VAL A 37 19.98 -9.49 -3.52
N THR A 38 20.56 -9.32 -4.71
CA THR A 38 21.51 -8.24 -5.02
C THR A 38 20.80 -6.90 -5.28
N ASN A 39 19.50 -6.92 -5.59
CA ASN A 39 18.75 -5.72 -5.97
C ASN A 39 17.74 -5.31 -4.88
N GLN A 40 17.68 -4.02 -4.54
CA GLN A 40 16.66 -3.49 -3.62
C GLN A 40 15.30 -3.28 -4.31
N ASP A 41 15.30 -3.19 -5.64
CA ASP A 41 14.08 -3.09 -6.44
C ASP A 41 13.49 -4.48 -6.70
N TRP A 42 12.30 -4.72 -6.15
CA TRP A 42 11.55 -5.98 -6.27
C TRP A 42 10.84 -6.13 -7.62
N THR A 43 10.65 -5.03 -8.35
CA THR A 43 9.87 -4.98 -9.61
C THR A 43 10.41 -5.89 -10.72
N PRO A 44 11.75 -5.97 -10.97
CA PRO A 44 12.30 -6.88 -11.96
C PRO A 44 11.98 -8.35 -11.67
N TYR A 45 12.06 -8.76 -10.40
CA TYR A 45 11.72 -10.12 -10.00
C TYR A 45 10.27 -10.46 -10.24
N MET A 46 9.37 -9.54 -9.88
CA MET A 46 7.96 -9.76 -10.16
C MET A 46 7.68 -9.85 -11.65
N SER A 47 8.43 -9.14 -12.49
CA SER A 47 8.34 -9.29 -13.95
C SER A 47 8.70 -10.71 -14.41
N ASP A 48 9.72 -11.33 -13.82
CA ASP A 48 10.11 -12.73 -14.07
C ASP A 48 9.06 -13.71 -13.54
N VAL A 49 8.48 -13.44 -12.37
CA VAL A 49 7.39 -14.23 -11.79
C VAL A 49 6.17 -14.23 -12.70
N PHE A 50 5.78 -13.09 -13.28
CA PHE A 50 4.65 -13.04 -14.22
C PHE A 50 4.95 -13.68 -15.57
N GLU A 51 6.19 -13.62 -16.04
CA GLU A 51 6.62 -14.40 -17.21
C GLU A 51 6.50 -15.90 -16.95
N HIS A 52 6.95 -16.34 -15.77
CA HIS A 52 6.84 -17.73 -15.36
C HIS A 52 5.38 -18.16 -15.21
N ALA A 53 4.53 -17.30 -14.62
CA ALA A 53 3.10 -17.53 -14.48
C ALA A 53 2.43 -17.78 -15.83
N TYR A 54 2.72 -16.91 -16.80
CA TYR A 54 2.25 -17.05 -18.16
C TYR A 54 2.74 -18.35 -18.80
N SER A 55 4.03 -18.66 -18.68
CA SER A 55 4.64 -19.90 -19.22
C SER A 55 4.11 -21.17 -18.56
N ALA A 56 3.59 -21.07 -17.34
CA ALA A 56 2.91 -22.15 -16.63
C ALA A 56 1.41 -22.26 -16.97
N GLY A 57 0.89 -21.43 -17.88
CA GLY A 57 -0.52 -21.42 -18.28
C GLY A 57 -1.46 -20.84 -17.22
N LEU A 58 -0.97 -19.95 -16.36
CA LEU A 58 -1.83 -19.26 -15.40
C LEU A 58 -2.62 -18.16 -16.12
N HIS A 59 -3.91 -18.42 -16.34
CA HIS A 59 -4.82 -17.47 -16.98
C HIS A 59 -5.01 -16.19 -16.12
N PRO A 60 -5.16 -15.00 -16.73
CA PRO A 60 -5.39 -13.74 -16.02
C PRO A 60 -6.51 -13.80 -14.98
N SER A 61 -7.61 -14.48 -15.29
CA SER A 61 -8.73 -14.62 -14.33
C SER A 61 -8.30 -15.30 -13.04
N HIS A 62 -7.44 -16.32 -13.07
CA HIS A 62 -6.98 -16.98 -11.84
C HIS A 62 -6.13 -16.05 -10.96
N ILE A 63 -5.35 -15.17 -11.58
CA ILE A 63 -4.57 -14.14 -10.87
C ILE A 63 -5.54 -13.16 -10.20
N LEU A 64 -6.48 -12.64 -10.98
CA LEU A 64 -7.47 -11.68 -10.50
C LEU A 64 -8.37 -12.28 -9.40
N ASP A 65 -8.83 -13.53 -9.55
CA ASP A 65 -9.61 -14.26 -8.54
C ASP A 65 -8.82 -14.43 -7.23
N SER A 66 -7.52 -14.76 -7.32
CA SER A 66 -6.65 -14.82 -6.15
C SER A 66 -6.55 -13.48 -5.44
N ILE A 67 -6.36 -12.39 -6.20
CA ILE A 67 -6.34 -11.03 -5.65
C ILE A 67 -7.69 -10.69 -5.00
N ALA A 68 -8.81 -10.86 -5.71
CA ALA A 68 -10.15 -10.57 -5.20
C ALA A 68 -10.51 -11.37 -3.93
N SER A 69 -9.90 -12.54 -3.72
CA SER A 69 -10.14 -13.36 -2.53
C SER A 69 -9.39 -12.90 -1.27
N MET A 70 -8.41 -11.99 -1.40
CA MET A 70 -7.64 -11.48 -0.26
C MET A 70 -8.57 -10.77 0.73
N ARG A 71 -8.43 -11.12 2.00
CA ARG A 71 -9.34 -10.60 3.03
C ARG A 71 -9.02 -9.15 3.38
N PRO A 72 -10.02 -8.25 3.47
CA PRO A 72 -9.81 -6.93 4.02
C PRO A 72 -9.34 -7.04 5.48
N THR A 73 -8.48 -6.11 5.88
CA THR A 73 -8.21 -5.87 7.29
C THR A 73 -9.52 -5.54 8.03
N PRO A 74 -9.78 -6.08 9.24
CA PRO A 74 -11.03 -5.85 9.94
C PRO A 74 -11.31 -4.36 10.14
N GLY A 75 -12.53 -3.92 9.80
CA GLY A 75 -12.95 -2.52 9.90
C GLY A 75 -12.53 -1.61 8.74
N MET A 76 -11.78 -2.13 7.75
CA MET A 76 -11.21 -1.29 6.69
C MET A 76 -12.29 -0.71 5.77
N GLN A 77 -13.32 -1.50 5.46
CA GLN A 77 -14.42 -1.03 4.62
C GLN A 77 -15.23 0.07 5.33
N GLU A 78 -15.48 -0.09 6.62
CA GLU A 78 -16.16 0.88 7.47
C GLU A 78 -15.34 2.18 7.57
N LEU A 79 -14.02 2.06 7.76
CA LEU A 79 -13.12 3.20 7.78
C LEU A 79 -13.15 3.98 6.45
N PHE A 80 -13.08 3.28 5.32
CA PHE A 80 -13.09 3.92 4.00
C PHE A 80 -14.42 4.65 3.73
N ARG A 81 -15.55 4.02 4.04
CA ARG A 81 -16.88 4.64 3.91
C ARG A 81 -17.01 5.87 4.80
N GLU A 82 -16.63 5.78 6.07
CA GLU A 82 -16.74 6.92 6.99
C GLU A 82 -15.84 8.09 6.57
N LEU A 83 -14.60 7.82 6.14
CA LEU A 83 -13.70 8.84 5.61
C LEU A 83 -14.30 9.53 4.38
N HIS A 84 -14.83 8.75 3.45
CA HIS A 84 -15.47 9.24 2.23
C HIS A 84 -16.71 10.11 2.53
N GLU A 85 -17.62 9.63 3.37
CA GLU A 85 -18.83 10.38 3.79
C GLU A 85 -18.50 11.70 4.49
N ARG A 86 -17.35 11.76 5.19
CA ARG A 86 -16.84 12.98 5.82
C ARG A 86 -16.03 13.88 4.88
N GLY A 87 -15.96 13.56 3.59
CA GLY A 87 -15.27 14.35 2.58
C GLY A 87 -13.74 14.32 2.70
N TRP A 88 -13.16 13.25 3.25
CA TRP A 88 -11.72 13.05 3.19
C TRP A 88 -11.29 12.67 1.79
N HIS A 89 -10.07 13.06 1.41
CA HIS A 89 -9.38 12.43 0.29
C HIS A 89 -8.72 11.15 0.79
N LEU A 90 -8.91 10.05 0.06
CA LEU A 90 -8.31 8.75 0.34
C LEU A 90 -7.29 8.44 -0.76
N LEU A 91 -6.03 8.33 -0.38
CA LEU A 91 -4.93 7.98 -1.27
C LEU A 91 -4.45 6.56 -0.92
N VAL A 92 -4.50 5.65 -1.88
CA VAL A 92 -3.79 4.38 -1.78
C VAL A 92 -2.39 4.59 -2.37
N LEU A 93 -1.35 4.49 -1.54
CA LEU A 93 0.04 4.68 -1.91
C LEU A 93 0.85 3.44 -1.57
N THR A 94 1.10 2.62 -2.57
CA THR A 94 1.58 1.25 -2.37
C THR A 94 2.59 0.81 -3.41
N ASP A 95 3.49 -0.08 -3.00
CA ASP A 95 4.49 -0.69 -3.88
C ASP A 95 4.00 -1.94 -4.60
N ALA A 96 2.71 -2.27 -4.46
CA ALA A 96 2.02 -3.29 -5.26
C ALA A 96 1.93 -2.86 -6.76
N ASN A 97 0.84 -3.19 -7.45
CA ASN A 97 0.62 -2.71 -8.80
C ASN A 97 -0.84 -2.36 -9.11
N SER A 98 -1.03 -1.51 -10.13
CA SER A 98 -2.34 -0.94 -10.45
C SER A 98 -3.40 -2.00 -10.80
N VAL A 99 -3.04 -3.08 -11.51
CA VAL A 99 -3.99 -4.15 -11.85
C VAL A 99 -4.51 -4.83 -10.58
N PHE A 100 -3.65 -5.10 -9.60
CA PHE A 100 -4.05 -5.75 -8.36
C PHE A 100 -4.89 -4.84 -7.48
N VAL A 101 -4.42 -3.61 -7.26
CA VAL A 101 -5.09 -2.64 -6.39
C VAL A 101 -6.45 -2.26 -6.96
N ASP A 102 -6.53 -1.92 -8.25
CA ASP A 102 -7.79 -1.53 -8.88
C ASP A 102 -8.80 -2.68 -8.88
N HIS A 103 -8.34 -3.90 -9.16
CA HIS A 103 -9.22 -5.07 -9.18
C HIS A 103 -9.76 -5.38 -7.78
N TRP A 104 -8.93 -5.33 -6.75
CA TRP A 104 -9.36 -5.60 -5.39
C TRP A 104 -10.35 -4.53 -4.88
N LEU A 105 -10.07 -3.24 -5.14
CA LEU A 105 -10.95 -2.14 -4.76
C LEU A 105 -12.32 -2.25 -5.43
N ASP A 106 -12.36 -2.64 -6.71
CA ASP A 106 -13.59 -2.84 -7.47
C ASP A 106 -14.40 -4.03 -6.91
N ALA A 107 -13.75 -5.18 -6.70
CA ALA A 107 -14.37 -6.39 -6.15
C ALA A 107 -14.98 -6.20 -4.76
N HIS A 108 -14.46 -5.25 -3.97
CA HIS A 108 -14.93 -4.94 -2.62
C HIS A 108 -15.81 -3.68 -2.55
N GLY A 109 -16.15 -3.06 -3.68
CA GLY A 109 -17.02 -1.88 -3.72
C GLY A 109 -16.41 -0.65 -3.05
N LEU A 110 -15.07 -0.53 -3.05
CA LEU A 110 -14.33 0.58 -2.44
C LEU A 110 -13.77 1.56 -3.46
N LYS A 111 -13.81 1.23 -4.75
CA LYS A 111 -13.22 2.05 -5.82
C LYS A 111 -13.68 3.50 -5.79
N ASP A 112 -14.99 3.74 -5.62
CA ASP A 112 -15.56 5.09 -5.59
C ASP A 112 -15.24 5.87 -4.31
N THR A 113 -14.77 5.18 -3.26
CA THR A 113 -14.32 5.84 -2.03
C THR A 113 -12.90 6.41 -2.15
N VAL A 114 -12.08 5.84 -3.05
CA VAL A 114 -10.67 6.19 -3.21
C VAL A 114 -10.50 7.38 -4.16
N THR A 115 -9.80 8.41 -3.70
CA THR A 115 -9.51 9.62 -4.50
C THR A 115 -8.45 9.36 -5.55
N ALA A 116 -7.42 8.60 -5.21
CA ALA A 116 -6.36 8.21 -6.15
C ALA A 116 -5.62 6.96 -5.66
N VAL A 117 -5.04 6.25 -6.62
CA VAL A 117 -4.07 5.18 -6.41
C VAL A 117 -2.75 5.62 -7.01
N VAL A 118 -1.67 5.54 -6.24
CA VAL A 118 -0.29 5.81 -6.68
C VAL A 118 0.52 4.55 -6.40
N THR A 119 0.96 3.88 -7.46
CA THR A 119 1.60 2.56 -7.41
C THR A 119 2.33 2.24 -8.70
N ASN A 120 3.04 1.10 -8.76
CA ASN A 120 3.66 0.62 -9.98
C ASN A 120 2.58 0.31 -11.04
N LYS A 121 2.80 0.77 -12.27
CA LYS A 121 1.82 0.56 -13.34
C LYS A 121 1.87 -0.90 -13.77
N ALA A 122 0.72 -1.53 -13.92
CA ALA A 122 0.62 -2.84 -14.52
C ALA A 122 -0.40 -2.89 -15.66
N PHE A 123 -0.18 -3.81 -16.61
CA PHE A 123 -1.08 -4.02 -17.74
C PHE A 123 -0.93 -5.42 -18.32
N TRP A 124 -2.01 -5.90 -18.95
CA TRP A 124 -2.04 -7.16 -19.66
C TRP A 124 -1.60 -6.98 -21.12
N ASN A 125 -0.76 -7.89 -21.61
CA ASN A 125 -0.46 -8.03 -23.03
C ASN A 125 -0.35 -9.53 -23.36
N ASN A 126 -1.19 -10.01 -24.28
CA ASN A 126 -1.29 -11.43 -24.65
C ASN A 126 -1.38 -12.36 -23.43
N ASN A 127 -2.26 -12.07 -22.48
CA ASN A 127 -2.46 -12.81 -21.22
C ASN A 127 -1.26 -12.85 -20.24
N ARG A 128 -0.17 -12.14 -20.54
CA ARG A 128 0.94 -11.92 -19.60
C ARG A 128 0.75 -10.56 -18.91
N LEU A 129 0.99 -10.54 -17.60
CA LEU A 129 1.02 -9.30 -16.81
C LEU A 129 2.41 -8.68 -16.88
N PHE A 130 2.45 -7.37 -17.13
CA PHE A 130 3.68 -6.57 -17.15
C PHE A 130 3.59 -5.51 -16.05
N ILE A 131 4.73 -5.18 -15.43
CA ILE A 131 4.85 -4.10 -14.46
C ILE A 131 5.90 -3.09 -14.94
N GLU A 132 5.59 -1.81 -14.76
CA GLU A 132 6.47 -0.68 -14.94
C GLU A 132 6.57 0.10 -13.62
N PRO A 133 7.77 0.58 -13.25
CA PRO A 133 7.95 1.30 -12.00
C PRO A 133 7.12 2.60 -11.96
N CYS A 134 6.57 2.94 -10.80
CA CYS A 134 5.79 4.18 -10.61
C CYS A 134 6.62 5.43 -10.93
N MET A 135 7.90 5.40 -10.60
CA MET A 135 8.88 6.45 -10.85
C MET A 135 10.27 5.85 -11.06
N ARG A 136 11.23 6.68 -11.45
CA ARG A 136 12.65 6.31 -11.51
C ARG A 136 13.42 7.29 -10.65
N GLN A 137 13.38 7.07 -9.34
CA GLN A 137 14.01 7.95 -8.36
C GLN A 137 15.44 7.49 -8.06
N GLY A 138 16.33 8.45 -7.78
CA GLY A 138 17.69 8.19 -7.28
C GLY A 138 18.12 9.16 -6.18
N SER A 139 17.18 9.98 -5.68
CA SER A 139 17.45 11.02 -4.69
C SER A 139 17.21 10.55 -3.26
N CYS A 140 16.39 9.52 -3.05
CA CYS A 140 16.12 8.94 -1.75
C CYS A 140 16.90 7.64 -1.57
N ALA A 141 17.92 7.66 -0.69
CA ALA A 141 18.71 6.48 -0.38
C ALA A 141 18.00 5.44 0.51
N LEU A 142 16.82 5.77 1.06
CA LEU A 142 16.01 4.88 1.89
C LEU A 142 14.99 4.05 1.11
N CYS A 143 14.70 4.45 -0.14
CA CYS A 143 13.65 3.85 -0.94
C CYS A 143 14.24 3.14 -2.17
N PRO A 144 13.56 2.09 -2.68
CA PRO A 144 13.92 1.50 -3.95
C PRO A 144 13.70 2.50 -5.11
N THR A 145 14.28 2.19 -6.27
CA THR A 145 14.26 3.09 -7.44
C THR A 145 12.89 3.24 -8.08
N ASN A 146 12.03 2.23 -7.92
CA ASN A 146 10.70 2.16 -8.54
C ASN A 146 9.66 3.06 -7.85
N LEU A 147 9.75 3.24 -6.52
CA LEU A 147 8.82 4.07 -5.76
C LEU A 147 9.43 4.59 -4.46
N CYS A 148 9.52 5.93 -4.32
CA CYS A 148 9.66 6.59 -3.04
C CYS A 148 8.30 7.16 -2.61
N LYS A 149 7.69 6.57 -1.57
CA LYS A 149 6.38 6.99 -1.08
C LYS A 149 6.38 8.45 -0.58
N THR A 150 7.48 8.96 -0.02
CA THR A 150 7.59 10.39 0.34
C THR A 150 7.47 11.29 -0.88
N LEU A 151 8.30 11.06 -1.92
CA LEU A 151 8.27 11.88 -3.14
C LEU A 151 6.90 11.78 -3.84
N ALA A 152 6.31 10.59 -3.87
CA ALA A 152 5.00 10.38 -4.48
C ALA A 152 3.90 11.13 -3.72
N LEU A 153 3.96 11.14 -2.37
CA LEU A 153 3.03 11.88 -1.54
C LEU A 153 3.17 13.40 -1.70
N GLU A 154 4.41 13.90 -1.79
CA GLU A 154 4.69 15.32 -2.05
C GLU A 154 4.13 15.75 -3.40
N GLN A 155 4.36 14.96 -4.46
CA GLN A 155 3.78 15.21 -5.79
C GLN A 155 2.26 15.18 -5.76
N PHE A 156 1.65 14.22 -5.06
CA PHE A 156 0.19 14.18 -4.90
C PHE A 156 -0.36 15.40 -4.15
N CYS A 157 0.39 15.93 -3.18
CA CYS A 157 0.00 17.09 -2.40
C CYS A 157 0.33 18.43 -3.07
N GLU A 158 1.02 18.44 -4.22
CA GLU A 158 1.43 19.67 -4.89
C GLU A 158 0.21 20.55 -5.22
N GLY A 159 0.27 21.83 -4.83
CA GLY A 159 -0.84 22.77 -4.98
C GLY A 159 -2.07 22.48 -4.09
N ARG A 160 -2.00 21.51 -3.17
CA ARG A 160 -3.08 21.13 -2.26
C ARG A 160 -2.67 21.40 -0.81
N SER A 161 -3.63 21.80 0.00
CA SER A 161 -3.46 21.93 1.45
C SER A 161 -4.51 21.11 2.18
N TYR A 162 -4.05 20.34 3.15
CA TYR A 162 -4.91 19.45 3.93
C TYR A 162 -4.97 19.90 5.38
N ARG A 163 -6.18 19.88 5.96
CA ARG A 163 -6.39 20.24 7.37
C ARG A 163 -5.75 19.22 8.31
N ARG A 164 -5.86 17.94 7.96
CA ARG A 164 -5.23 16.81 8.65
C ARG A 164 -4.65 15.87 7.59
N LEU A 165 -3.50 15.31 7.89
CA LEU A 165 -2.89 14.25 7.09
C LEU A 165 -2.66 13.07 8.01
N VAL A 166 -3.16 11.91 7.62
CA VAL A 166 -2.88 10.64 8.29
C VAL A 166 -2.27 9.63 7.33
N TYR A 167 -1.35 8.82 7.84
CA TYR A 167 -0.66 7.81 7.07
C TYR A 167 -0.75 6.46 7.77
N CYS A 168 -1.28 5.45 7.09
CA CYS A 168 -1.44 4.10 7.61
C CYS A 168 -0.58 3.14 6.79
N GLY A 169 0.25 2.35 7.47
CA GLY A 169 1.15 1.40 6.82
C GLY A 169 1.68 0.36 7.79
N ASP A 170 2.37 -0.65 7.27
CA ASP A 170 2.91 -1.78 8.05
C ASP A 170 4.41 -2.00 7.80
N GLY A 171 4.90 -1.69 6.60
CA GLY A 171 6.17 -2.19 6.08
C GLY A 171 7.38 -1.27 6.25
N ARG A 172 8.55 -1.75 5.81
CA ARG A 172 9.79 -0.95 5.79
C ARG A 172 9.71 0.20 4.77
N ASN A 173 9.02 -0.03 3.65
CA ASN A 173 8.73 0.94 2.60
C ASN A 173 7.91 2.15 3.10
N ASP A 174 7.21 2.02 4.23
CA ASP A 174 6.46 3.11 4.88
C ASP A 174 7.29 3.93 5.88
N TYR A 175 8.51 3.51 6.18
CA TYR A 175 9.34 4.23 7.16
C TYR A 175 9.81 5.58 6.59
N CYS A 176 10.12 5.65 5.30
CA CYS A 176 10.53 6.89 4.66
C CYS A 176 9.44 7.98 4.78
N PRO A 177 8.18 7.78 4.37
CA PRO A 177 7.15 8.79 4.56
C PRO A 177 6.92 9.10 6.04
N ALA A 178 6.88 8.10 6.93
CA ALA A 178 6.72 8.34 8.36
C ALA A 178 7.74 9.34 8.95
N LYS A 179 9.01 9.31 8.49
CA LYS A 179 10.05 10.25 8.92
C LYS A 179 9.88 11.68 8.39
N HIS A 180 9.31 11.83 7.21
CA HIS A 180 9.24 13.12 6.50
C HIS A 180 7.89 13.82 6.64
N LEU A 181 6.90 13.17 7.24
CA LEU A 181 5.61 13.78 7.50
C LEU A 181 5.72 14.96 8.48
N PRO A 182 4.89 16.01 8.31
CA PRO A 182 4.85 17.14 9.24
C PRO A 182 4.47 16.72 10.66
N SER A 183 4.93 17.46 11.67
CA SER A 183 4.60 17.18 13.08
C SER A 183 3.10 17.28 13.42
N THR A 184 2.32 17.96 12.57
CA THR A 184 0.86 18.07 12.69
C THR A 184 0.09 16.85 12.15
N SER A 185 0.79 15.90 11.54
CA SER A 185 0.21 14.67 10.98
C SER A 185 0.12 13.54 12.01
N THR A 186 -0.53 12.43 11.63
CA THR A 186 -0.57 11.21 12.44
C THR A 186 -0.15 10.00 11.60
N VAL A 187 0.76 9.19 12.13
CA VAL A 187 1.17 7.91 11.57
C VAL A 187 0.51 6.80 12.37
N TYR A 188 -0.18 5.91 11.66
CA TYR A 188 -0.79 4.70 12.17
C TYR A 188 0.04 3.49 11.71
N PRO A 189 1.09 3.09 12.46
CA PRO A 189 1.85 1.89 12.12
C PRO A 189 1.10 0.64 12.58
N ARG A 190 0.99 -0.36 11.70
CA ARG A 190 0.33 -1.62 12.06
C ARG A 190 1.15 -2.36 13.13
N SER A 191 0.48 -2.70 14.22
CA SER A 191 1.09 -3.38 15.37
C SER A 191 1.64 -4.75 14.98
N GLY A 192 2.89 -5.02 15.35
CA GLY A 192 3.57 -6.28 15.04
C GLY A 192 4.31 -6.30 13.69
N PHE A 193 4.20 -5.23 12.89
CA PHE A 193 4.85 -5.14 11.58
C PHE A 193 6.10 -4.25 11.59
N PRO A 194 6.97 -4.33 10.55
CA PRO A 194 8.27 -3.66 10.53
C PRO A 194 8.23 -2.15 10.80
N LEU A 195 7.24 -1.42 10.29
CA LEU A 195 7.10 0.03 10.52
C LEU A 195 7.01 0.33 12.01
N HIS A 196 6.15 -0.39 12.74
CA HIS A 196 5.99 -0.20 14.18
C HIS A 196 7.30 -0.47 14.93
N THR A 197 8.01 -1.53 14.57
CA THR A 197 9.32 -1.86 15.16
C THR A 197 10.37 -0.77 14.89
N LEU A 198 10.46 -0.28 13.67
CA LEU A 198 11.42 0.78 13.29
C LEU A 198 11.17 2.07 14.06
N ILE A 199 9.90 2.51 14.14
CA ILE A 199 9.53 3.71 14.89
C ILE A 199 9.79 3.54 16.39
N LYS A 200 9.52 2.36 16.96
CA LYS A 200 9.83 2.08 18.38
C LYS A 200 11.32 2.13 18.69
N ASN A 201 12.17 1.73 17.75
CA ASN A 201 13.62 1.73 17.92
C ASN A 201 14.22 3.14 17.79
N GLU A 202 13.60 4.00 16.96
CA GLU A 202 14.04 5.38 16.74
C GLU A 202 12.88 6.38 16.84
N PRO A 203 12.25 6.56 18.01
CA PRO A 203 11.05 7.38 18.14
C PRO A 203 11.28 8.86 17.80
N SER A 204 12.50 9.36 18.01
CA SER A 204 12.89 10.73 17.65
C SER A 204 13.04 10.96 16.13
N SER A 205 13.10 9.89 15.32
CA SER A 205 13.16 9.98 13.86
C SER A 205 11.83 10.36 13.22
N VAL A 206 10.72 10.29 13.96
CA VAL A 206 9.36 10.60 13.47
C VAL A 206 8.79 11.77 14.27
N SER A 207 8.54 12.89 13.59
CA SER A 207 7.99 14.09 14.24
C SER A 207 6.46 14.07 14.40
N ALA A 208 5.78 13.23 13.61
CA ALA A 208 4.34 13.06 13.62
C ALA A 208 3.85 12.35 14.90
N ARG A 209 2.57 12.53 15.25
CA ARG A 209 1.93 11.71 16.28
C ARG A 209 1.88 10.26 15.82
N VAL A 210 2.31 9.32 16.66
CA VAL A 210 2.31 7.88 16.33
C VAL A 210 1.23 7.16 17.13
N VAL A 211 0.33 6.45 16.44
CA VAL A 211 -0.78 5.68 17.05
C VAL A 211 -0.80 4.27 16.47
N PRO A 212 -0.15 3.28 17.11
CA PRO A 212 -0.16 1.90 16.62
C PRO A 212 -1.58 1.32 16.58
N TRP A 213 -1.87 0.46 15.59
CA TRP A 213 -3.20 -0.12 15.39
C TRP A 213 -3.14 -1.61 15.06
N GLU A 214 -4.17 -2.37 15.45
CA GLU A 214 -4.29 -3.81 15.17
C GLU A 214 -5.37 -4.10 14.12
N ASP A 215 -6.45 -3.33 14.18
CA ASP A 215 -7.55 -3.29 13.20
C ASP A 215 -7.90 -1.85 12.80
N ALA A 216 -8.61 -1.69 11.69
CA ALA A 216 -9.00 -0.36 11.21
C ALA A 216 -10.10 0.28 12.06
N PHE A 217 -10.79 -0.49 12.91
CA PHE A 217 -11.71 0.09 13.90
C PHE A 217 -10.96 0.94 14.95
N ALA A 218 -9.72 0.58 15.29
CA ALA A 218 -8.88 1.40 16.16
C ALA A 218 -8.59 2.78 15.55
N ILE A 219 -8.26 2.82 14.26
CA ILE A 219 -8.06 4.08 13.52
C ILE A 219 -9.36 4.89 13.48
N LEU A 220 -10.48 4.24 13.16
CA LEU A 220 -11.81 4.87 13.13
C LEU A 220 -12.16 5.54 14.47
N ARG A 221 -11.95 4.82 15.58
CA ARG A 221 -12.20 5.35 16.94
C ARG A 221 -11.31 6.54 17.25
N ASP A 222 -10.01 6.45 16.97
CA ASP A 222 -9.04 7.52 17.22
C ASP A 222 -9.33 8.78 16.38
N LEU A 223 -9.83 8.63 15.14
CA LEU A 223 -10.14 9.76 14.27
C LEU A 223 -11.44 10.49 14.64
N PHE A 224 -12.48 9.75 15.06
CA PHE A 224 -13.85 10.29 15.13
C PHE A 224 -14.57 10.14 16.47
N ASN A 225 -14.08 9.30 17.39
CA ASN A 225 -14.75 9.03 18.66
C ASN A 225 -14.17 9.77 19.87
N ASP A 226 -13.36 10.81 19.65
CA ASP A 226 -12.96 11.77 20.69
C ASP A 226 -14.10 12.75 21.07
N LYS A 227 -15.26 12.18 21.46
CA LYS A 227 -16.17 12.81 22.41
C LYS A 227 -15.94 12.17 23.77
N GLN A 228 -14.83 12.55 24.42
CA GLN A 228 -14.65 12.68 25.88
C GLN A 228 -13.15 12.75 26.21
N LYS A 229 -12.60 13.97 26.19
CA LYS A 229 -11.59 14.45 27.14
C LYS A 229 -11.51 15.97 27.06
#